data_AF-A0A2V6TUD7-F1
#
_entry.id   AF-A0A2V6TUD7-F1
#
_cell.length_a   1.000
_cell.length_b   1.000
_cell.length_c   1.000
_cell.angle_alpha   90.00
_cell.angle_beta   90.00
_cell.angle_gamma   90.00
#
_symmetry.space_group_name_H-M   'P 1'
#
loop_
_entity.id
_entity.type
_entity.pdbx_description
1 polymer ?
#
loop_
_entity_poly.entity_id
_entity_poly.type
_entity_poly.pdbx_seq_one_letter_code
_entity_poly.pdbx_strand_id
1 'polypeptide(L)'
;MTARVLLGALLVALMPGLAAGQLPIPGAPGGTKSKDDKAQPLTVDADRMERFGKENLVIFSGNVVARRDNSVQYAERVEVYLDEKGDRVLRTVSTGGVRIITKDCRTGTAKRAEYFDLEQRVTLTGNARVWEEDNVVSGDTITLFISQDRSIVQGGKQERVKAVFYAKDAEKGNGEAAPRRTAESCKN
;
A
#
# COMPACT_ATOMS: atom_id res chain seq x y z
N MET A 1 -28.38 -36.48 47.94
CA MET A 1 -27.54 -35.46 48.60
C MET A 1 -28.23 -34.12 48.42
N THR A 2 -28.96 -33.69 49.44
CA THR A 2 -29.79 -32.47 49.47
C THR A 2 -29.34 -31.66 50.68
N ALA A 3 -28.86 -30.44 50.47
CA ALA A 3 -28.62 -29.47 51.53
C ALA A 3 -28.89 -28.06 51.00
N ARG A 4 -30.08 -27.56 51.33
CA ARG A 4 -30.41 -26.12 51.37
C ARG A 4 -30.02 -25.65 52.77
N VAL A 5 -29.27 -24.55 52.87
CA VAL A 5 -29.10 -23.80 54.11
C VAL A 5 -29.55 -22.36 53.86
N LEU A 6 -30.50 -21.94 54.68
CA LEU A 6 -31.06 -20.60 54.84
C LEU A 6 -30.28 -19.84 55.94
N LEU A 7 -30.63 -18.57 56.14
CA LEU A 7 -30.24 -17.61 57.19
C LEU A 7 -28.93 -16.83 56.91
N GLY A 8 -28.84 -15.53 57.16
CA GLY A 8 -29.61 -14.73 58.11
C GLY A 8 -29.64 -13.24 57.77
N ALA A 9 -30.50 -12.57 58.51
CA ALA A 9 -31.03 -11.24 58.30
C ALA A 9 -30.11 -10.11 58.79
N LEU A 10 -30.23 -8.99 58.07
CA LEU A 10 -30.45 -7.61 58.55
C LEU A 10 -29.66 -7.09 59.76
N LEU A 11 -28.82 -6.08 59.51
CA LEU A 11 -28.53 -4.99 60.44
C LEU A 11 -28.29 -3.70 59.65
N VAL A 12 -29.29 -2.82 59.69
CA VAL A 12 -29.19 -1.43 59.25
C VAL A 12 -28.68 -0.61 60.44
N ALA A 13 -27.58 0.10 60.27
CA ALA A 13 -27.15 1.16 61.17
C ALA A 13 -26.56 2.35 60.37
N LEU A 14 -26.84 3.53 60.88
CA LEU A 14 -26.87 4.86 60.26
C LEU A 14 -25.51 5.61 60.27
N MET A 15 -25.30 6.43 59.21
CA MET A 15 -24.60 7.75 59.15
C MET A 15 -23.04 7.80 59.18
N PRO A 16 -22.38 8.91 58.73
CA PRO A 16 -22.65 9.85 57.64
C PRO A 16 -21.40 10.17 56.76
N GLY A 17 -21.65 10.65 55.53
CA GLY A 17 -20.82 11.58 54.75
C GLY A 17 -19.29 11.52 54.80
N LEU A 18 -18.69 10.96 53.74
CA LEU A 18 -17.45 11.46 53.14
C LEU A 18 -17.64 11.44 51.62
N ALA A 19 -18.05 12.58 51.08
CA ALA A 19 -17.94 12.86 49.66
C ALA A 19 -16.45 12.98 49.33
N ALA A 20 -15.81 11.83 49.06
CA ALA A 20 -14.52 11.81 48.39
C ALA A 20 -14.76 12.28 46.95
N GLY A 21 -14.44 13.54 46.68
CA GLY A 21 -14.38 14.07 45.33
C GLY A 21 -13.45 13.20 44.49
N GLN A 22 -14.04 12.41 43.60
CA GLN A 22 -13.30 11.80 42.50
C GLN A 22 -12.86 12.93 41.59
N LEU A 23 -11.58 13.29 41.65
CA LEU A 23 -10.95 14.09 40.61
C LEU A 23 -11.11 13.34 39.28
N PRO A 24 -11.59 13.98 38.19
CA PRO A 24 -11.58 13.36 36.88
C PRO A 24 -10.12 13.08 36.51
N ILE A 25 -9.77 11.81 36.32
CA ILE A 25 -8.47 11.40 35.78
C ILE A 25 -8.43 11.90 34.34
N PRO A 26 -7.59 12.88 33.99
CA PRO A 26 -7.42 13.29 32.61
C PRO A 26 -6.51 12.26 31.93
N GLY A 27 -6.96 11.68 30.83
CA GLY A 27 -6.09 10.92 29.93
C GLY A 27 -6.08 9.41 30.13
N ALA A 28 -7.23 8.77 29.99
CA ALA A 28 -7.21 7.48 29.30
C ALA A 28 -6.85 7.75 27.82
N PRO A 29 -5.82 7.11 27.23
CA PRO A 29 -5.68 7.07 25.79
C PRO A 29 -6.78 6.14 25.26
N GLY A 30 -8.00 6.67 25.18
CA GLY A 30 -9.01 6.20 24.26
C GLY A 30 -8.51 6.51 22.86
N GLY A 31 -7.60 5.68 22.36
CA GLY A 31 -7.30 5.57 20.94
C GLY A 31 -8.53 4.95 20.28
N THR A 32 -9.54 5.77 20.07
CA THR A 32 -10.56 5.54 19.06
C THR A 32 -9.81 5.22 17.77
N LYS A 33 -9.79 3.93 17.40
CA LYS A 33 -9.45 3.54 16.04
C LYS A 33 -10.42 4.28 15.15
N SER A 34 -9.95 5.35 14.52
CA SER A 34 -10.69 6.07 13.50
C SER A 34 -11.17 5.04 12.49
N LYS A 35 -12.48 4.79 12.52
CA LYS A 35 -13.20 4.30 11.36
C LYS A 35 -13.00 5.34 10.27
N ASP A 36 -12.68 4.87 9.06
CA ASP A 36 -12.52 5.64 7.83
C ASP A 36 -11.13 6.21 7.49
N ASP A 37 -10.07 5.40 7.63
CA ASP A 37 -9.05 5.39 6.55
C ASP A 37 -9.62 4.53 5.42
N LYS A 38 -10.51 5.10 4.60
CA LYS A 38 -11.04 4.41 3.42
C LYS A 38 -9.94 4.29 2.37
N ALA A 39 -9.10 3.26 2.53
CA ALA A 39 -8.21 2.81 1.47
C ALA A 39 -9.02 2.69 0.18
N GLN A 40 -8.56 3.34 -0.89
CA GLN A 40 -9.27 3.32 -2.16
C GLN A 40 -9.41 1.87 -2.64
N PRO A 41 -10.55 1.51 -3.24
CA PRO A 41 -10.77 0.14 -3.71
C PRO A 41 -9.75 -0.22 -4.80
N LEU A 42 -9.25 -1.45 -4.75
CA LEU A 42 -8.50 -2.04 -5.84
C LEU A 42 -9.49 -2.53 -6.91
N THR A 43 -9.42 -1.95 -8.11
CA THR A 43 -10.18 -2.42 -9.27
C THR A 43 -9.25 -3.20 -10.19
N VAL A 44 -9.70 -4.34 -10.72
CA VAL A 44 -8.91 -5.17 -11.66
C VAL A 44 -9.78 -5.56 -12.85
N ASP A 45 -9.39 -5.13 -14.04
CA ASP A 45 -9.97 -5.56 -15.32
C ASP A 45 -9.03 -6.61 -15.96
N ALA A 46 -9.59 -7.68 -16.51
CA ALA A 46 -8.83 -8.75 -17.16
C ALA A 46 -9.72 -9.61 -18.07
N ASP A 47 -9.10 -10.42 -18.92
CA ASP A 47 -9.82 -11.38 -19.78
C ASP A 47 -10.39 -12.56 -18.98
N ARG A 48 -9.73 -12.96 -17.88
CA ARG A 48 -10.12 -14.12 -17.06
C ARG A 48 -9.79 -13.91 -15.57
N MET A 49 -10.67 -14.45 -14.71
CA MET A 49 -10.51 -14.53 -13.26
C MET A 49 -10.68 -15.98 -12.78
N GLU A 50 -9.81 -16.44 -11.87
CA GLU A 50 -9.94 -17.69 -11.12
C GLU A 50 -9.79 -17.44 -9.63
N ARG A 51 -10.64 -18.05 -8.80
CA ARG A 51 -10.57 -17.93 -7.33
C ARG A 51 -10.35 -19.28 -6.68
N PHE A 52 -9.31 -19.34 -5.87
CA PHE A 52 -8.86 -20.48 -5.09
C PHE A 52 -9.18 -20.21 -3.62
N GLY A 53 -10.38 -20.61 -3.20
CA GLY A 53 -10.93 -20.24 -1.90
C GLY A 53 -10.23 -20.88 -0.70
N LYS A 54 -9.60 -22.05 -0.86
CA LYS A 54 -8.84 -22.70 0.22
C LYS A 54 -7.47 -22.06 0.42
N GLU A 55 -6.94 -21.48 -0.65
CA GLU A 55 -5.64 -20.84 -0.75
C GLU A 55 -5.72 -19.32 -0.51
N ASN A 56 -6.93 -18.76 -0.35
CA ASN A 56 -7.20 -17.32 -0.29
C ASN A 56 -6.52 -16.54 -1.43
N LEU A 57 -6.61 -17.09 -2.64
CA LEU A 57 -5.93 -16.57 -3.83
C LEU A 57 -6.92 -16.27 -4.94
N VAL A 58 -6.78 -15.10 -5.55
CA VAL A 58 -7.49 -14.71 -6.79
C VAL A 58 -6.47 -14.45 -7.87
N ILE A 59 -6.70 -15.00 -9.06
CA ILE A 59 -5.78 -14.94 -10.18
C ILE A 59 -6.50 -14.29 -11.36
N PHE A 60 -5.91 -13.21 -11.86
CA PHE A 60 -6.34 -12.52 -13.06
C PHE A 60 -5.33 -12.77 -14.17
N SER A 61 -5.80 -13.04 -15.39
CA SER A 61 -4.93 -13.29 -16.54
C SER A 61 -5.52 -12.75 -17.84
N GLY A 62 -4.62 -12.29 -18.72
CA GLY A 62 -4.96 -11.67 -20.01
C GLY A 62 -5.28 -10.19 -19.84
N ASN A 63 -4.47 -9.34 -20.48
CA ASN A 63 -4.64 -7.88 -20.53
C ASN A 63 -5.00 -7.22 -19.19
N VAL A 64 -4.32 -7.61 -18.10
CA VAL A 64 -4.71 -7.20 -16.75
C VAL A 64 -4.39 -5.73 -16.51
N VAL A 65 -5.38 -4.97 -16.05
CA VAL A 65 -5.25 -3.58 -15.62
C VAL A 65 -5.78 -3.43 -14.20
N ALA A 66 -4.88 -3.19 -13.25
CA ALA A 66 -5.20 -2.94 -11.85
C ALA A 66 -5.12 -1.44 -11.52
N ARG A 67 -6.07 -0.91 -10.75
CA ARG A 67 -6.14 0.52 -10.37
C ARG A 67 -6.37 0.69 -8.88
N ARG A 68 -5.56 1.53 -8.24
CA ARG A 68 -5.68 1.92 -6.81
C ARG A 68 -4.97 3.25 -6.56
N ASP A 69 -5.54 4.13 -5.74
CA ASP A 69 -4.92 5.42 -5.35
C ASP A 69 -4.43 6.27 -6.56
N ASN A 70 -5.20 6.27 -7.65
CA ASN A 70 -4.85 6.90 -8.92
C ASN A 70 -3.55 6.38 -9.57
N SER A 71 -3.11 5.19 -9.17
CA SER A 71 -2.10 4.41 -9.90
C SER A 71 -2.78 3.39 -10.82
N VAL A 72 -2.15 3.13 -11.97
CA VAL A 72 -2.57 2.10 -12.92
C VAL A 72 -1.41 1.15 -13.15
N GLN A 73 -1.68 -0.13 -13.01
CA GLN A 73 -0.73 -1.21 -13.23
C GLN A 73 -1.21 -2.12 -14.36
N TYR A 74 -0.34 -2.37 -15.32
CA TYR A 74 -0.55 -3.27 -16.45
C TYR A 74 0.32 -4.53 -16.27
N ALA A 75 -0.23 -5.70 -16.58
CA ALA A 75 0.48 -6.98 -16.57
C ALA A 75 -0.27 -8.04 -17.41
N GLU A 76 0.39 -9.13 -17.79
CA GLU A 76 -0.30 -10.29 -18.38
C GLU A 76 -1.04 -11.12 -17.32
N ARG A 77 -0.53 -11.16 -16.08
CA ARG A 77 -1.10 -11.92 -14.97
C ARG A 77 -0.90 -11.20 -13.64
N VAL A 78 -1.93 -11.22 -12.81
CA VAL A 78 -1.90 -10.72 -11.43
C VAL A 78 -2.49 -11.75 -10.48
N GLU A 79 -1.73 -12.11 -9.45
CA GLU A 79 -2.14 -12.94 -8.33
C GLU A 79 -2.38 -12.05 -7.11
N VAL A 80 -3.54 -12.19 -6.48
CA VAL A 80 -3.95 -11.43 -5.29
C VAL A 80 -4.15 -12.42 -4.15
N TYR A 81 -3.27 -12.32 -3.16
CA TYR A 81 -3.34 -13.09 -1.93
C TYR A 81 -4.12 -12.29 -0.90
N LEU A 82 -5.18 -12.91 -0.38
CA LEU A 82 -6.08 -12.33 0.60
C LEU A 82 -5.77 -12.88 2.00
N ASP A 83 -6.30 -12.20 3.01
CA ASP A 83 -6.29 -12.71 4.37
C ASP A 83 -7.24 -13.90 4.57
N GLU A 84 -7.23 -14.47 5.78
CA GLU A 84 -8.04 -15.65 6.11
C GLU A 84 -9.55 -15.42 5.92
N LYS A 85 -10.00 -14.17 6.04
CA LYS A 85 -11.40 -13.78 5.85
C LYS A 85 -11.73 -13.54 4.37
N GLY A 86 -10.72 -13.32 3.54
CA GLY A 86 -10.89 -13.02 2.12
C GLY A 86 -11.39 -11.61 1.85
N ASP A 87 -11.30 -10.68 2.82
CA ASP A 87 -11.80 -9.31 2.71
C ASP A 87 -10.67 -8.27 2.62
N ARG A 88 -9.42 -8.68 2.87
CA ARG A 88 -8.24 -7.80 2.77
C ARG A 88 -7.17 -8.38 1.85
N VAL A 89 -6.58 -7.52 1.03
CA VAL A 89 -5.39 -7.86 0.23
C VAL A 89 -4.16 -7.83 1.12
N LEU A 90 -3.39 -8.92 1.13
CA LEU A 90 -2.11 -9.01 1.84
C LEU A 90 -0.93 -8.77 0.91
N ARG A 91 -0.98 -9.37 -0.28
CA ARG A 91 0.09 -9.33 -1.27
C ARG A 91 -0.47 -9.43 -2.67
N THR A 92 0.16 -8.74 -3.60
CA THR A 92 -0.04 -9.00 -5.03
C THR A 92 1.26 -9.41 -5.70
N VAL A 93 1.16 -10.28 -6.71
CA VAL A 93 2.27 -10.68 -7.57
C VAL A 93 1.84 -10.49 -9.00
N SER A 94 2.61 -9.72 -9.76
CA SER A 94 2.27 -9.33 -11.13
C SER A 94 3.41 -9.71 -12.06
N THR A 95 3.10 -10.30 -13.21
CA THR A 95 4.09 -10.87 -14.13
C THR A 95 3.70 -10.68 -15.58
N GLY A 96 4.68 -10.82 -16.47
CA GLY A 96 4.50 -10.71 -17.92
C GLY A 96 4.46 -9.26 -18.37
N GLY A 97 5.60 -8.57 -18.23
CA GLY A 97 5.74 -7.18 -18.65
C GLY A 97 4.97 -6.20 -17.77
N VAL A 98 5.38 -6.06 -16.51
CA VAL A 98 4.73 -5.13 -15.58
C VAL A 98 5.08 -3.69 -15.93
N ARG A 99 4.06 -2.85 -16.00
CA ARG A 99 4.19 -1.38 -16.10
C ARG A 99 3.26 -0.72 -15.09
N ILE A 100 3.80 0.12 -14.22
CA ILE A 100 3.07 0.87 -13.20
C ILE A 100 3.21 2.35 -13.53
N ILE A 101 2.10 3.08 -13.51
CA ILE A 101 2.06 4.54 -13.63
C ILE A 101 1.34 5.07 -12.41
N THR A 102 1.98 5.94 -11.64
CA THR A 102 1.39 6.60 -10.48
C THR A 102 0.84 7.98 -10.85
N LYS A 103 0.08 8.59 -9.93
CA LYS A 103 -0.61 9.87 -10.14
C LYS A 103 0.31 11.04 -10.50
N ASP A 104 1.55 10.98 -10.05
CA ASP A 104 2.63 11.95 -10.27
C ASP A 104 3.46 11.63 -11.53
N CYS A 105 2.91 10.78 -12.42
CA CYS A 105 3.54 10.37 -13.67
C CYS A 105 4.84 9.58 -13.52
N ARG A 106 5.19 9.16 -12.29
CA ARG A 106 6.28 8.23 -12.08
C ARG A 106 5.91 6.89 -12.69
N THR A 107 6.81 6.36 -13.51
CA THR A 107 6.60 5.14 -14.27
C THR A 107 7.59 4.08 -13.82
N GLY A 108 7.13 2.88 -13.50
CA GLY A 108 7.96 1.72 -13.18
C GLY A 108 7.72 0.58 -14.16
N THR A 109 8.78 -0.08 -14.63
CA THR A 109 8.67 -1.29 -15.46
C THR A 109 9.54 -2.40 -14.92
N ALA A 110 9.07 -3.64 -14.99
CA ALA A 110 9.84 -4.83 -14.62
C ALA A 110 9.23 -6.11 -15.22
N LYS A 111 9.96 -7.23 -15.16
CA LYS A 111 9.40 -8.55 -15.50
C LYS A 111 8.38 -9.03 -14.48
N ARG A 112 8.62 -8.71 -13.19
CA ARG A 112 7.77 -9.07 -12.05
C ARG A 112 7.68 -7.90 -11.09
N ALA A 113 6.50 -7.71 -10.52
CA ALA A 113 6.28 -6.78 -9.41
C ALA A 113 5.56 -7.50 -8.28
N GLU A 114 5.96 -7.23 -7.05
CA GLU A 114 5.29 -7.72 -5.85
C GLU A 114 4.98 -6.56 -4.92
N TYR A 115 3.74 -6.48 -4.44
CA TYR A 115 3.34 -5.51 -3.44
C TYR A 115 2.94 -6.24 -2.15
N PHE A 116 3.41 -5.73 -1.01
CA PHE A 116 3.11 -6.23 0.32
C PHE A 116 2.38 -5.14 1.10
N ASP A 117 1.09 -5.36 1.40
CA ASP A 117 0.23 -4.32 1.96
C ASP A 117 0.63 -3.93 3.39
N LEU A 118 0.95 -4.92 4.23
CA LEU A 118 1.36 -4.67 5.62
C LEU A 118 2.67 -3.88 5.70
N GLU A 119 3.62 -4.19 4.81
CA GLU A 119 4.94 -3.56 4.79
C GLU A 119 4.96 -2.25 4.00
N GLN A 120 3.88 -1.94 3.26
CA GLN A 120 3.85 -0.85 2.28
C GLN A 120 5.06 -0.90 1.35
N ARG A 121 5.38 -2.10 0.85
CA ARG A 121 6.59 -2.38 0.07
C ARG A 121 6.25 -2.89 -1.33
N VAL A 122 6.89 -2.29 -2.33
CA VAL A 122 6.87 -2.76 -3.73
C VAL A 122 8.26 -3.27 -4.10
N THR A 123 8.35 -4.46 -4.67
CA THR A 123 9.59 -5.02 -5.22
C THR A 123 9.40 -5.28 -6.70
N LEU A 124 10.20 -4.58 -7.52
CA LEU A 124 10.28 -4.73 -8.96
C LEU A 124 11.52 -5.56 -9.28
N THR A 125 11.36 -6.65 -10.03
CA THR A 125 12.45 -7.60 -10.33
C THR A 125 12.51 -7.94 -11.80
N GLY A 126 13.74 -8.04 -12.31
CA GLY A 126 14.07 -8.37 -13.68
C GLY A 126 14.00 -7.13 -14.57
N ASN A 127 15.18 -6.59 -14.91
CA ASN A 127 15.36 -5.39 -15.73
C ASN A 127 14.51 -4.21 -15.23
N ALA A 128 14.48 -4.01 -13.91
CA ALA A 128 13.64 -3.02 -13.27
C ALA A 128 14.12 -1.60 -13.63
N ARG A 129 13.17 -0.74 -14.01
CA ARG A 129 13.43 0.66 -14.34
C ARG A 129 12.33 1.54 -13.77
N VAL A 130 12.72 2.70 -13.26
CA VAL A 130 11.81 3.72 -12.75
C VAL A 130 12.19 5.06 -13.35
N TRP A 131 11.20 5.77 -13.88
CA TRP A 131 11.33 7.12 -14.41
C TRP A 131 10.51 8.08 -13.56
N GLU A 132 11.10 9.23 -13.28
CA GLU A 132 10.47 10.35 -12.58
C GLU A 132 10.90 11.63 -13.27
N GLU A 133 9.96 12.26 -13.99
CA GLU A 133 10.26 13.35 -14.94
C GLU A 133 11.37 12.92 -15.92
N ASP A 134 12.50 13.63 -15.95
CA ASP A 134 13.66 13.31 -16.79
C ASP A 134 14.60 12.28 -16.12
N ASN A 135 14.45 12.03 -14.83
CA ASN A 135 15.33 11.15 -14.08
C ASN A 135 14.99 9.68 -14.36
N VAL A 136 16.03 8.83 -14.44
CA VAL A 136 15.85 7.39 -14.60
C VAL A 136 16.78 6.62 -13.69
N VAL A 137 16.23 5.59 -13.05
CA VAL A 137 16.97 4.64 -12.22
C VAL A 137 16.68 3.23 -12.70
N SER A 138 17.73 2.43 -12.84
CA SER A 138 17.63 1.05 -13.33
C SER A 138 18.55 0.10 -12.57
N GLY A 139 18.10 -1.14 -12.42
CA GLY A 139 18.83 -2.24 -11.79
C GLY A 139 18.14 -3.57 -12.04
N ASP A 140 18.69 -4.65 -11.49
CA ASP A 140 18.03 -5.96 -11.55
C ASP A 140 16.79 -5.98 -10.64
N THR A 141 16.93 -5.41 -9.44
CA THR A 141 15.85 -5.31 -8.45
C THR A 141 15.76 -3.90 -7.89
N ILE A 142 14.55 -3.35 -7.83
CA ILE A 142 14.22 -2.07 -7.18
C ILE A 142 13.18 -2.36 -6.09
N THR A 143 13.49 -2.02 -4.85
CA THR A 143 12.56 -2.12 -3.72
C THR A 143 12.18 -0.72 -3.24
N LEU A 144 10.89 -0.43 -3.18
CA LEU A 144 10.31 0.82 -2.70
C LEU A 144 9.58 0.55 -1.38
N PHE A 145 9.89 1.32 -0.36
CA PHE A 145 9.20 1.37 0.94
C PHE A 145 8.38 2.65 0.98
N ILE A 146 7.09 2.55 0.63
CA ILE A 146 6.19 3.68 0.43
C ILE A 146 6.02 4.47 1.74
N SER A 147 5.85 3.77 2.86
CA SER A 147 5.68 4.39 4.18
C SER A 147 6.93 5.10 4.71
N GLN A 148 8.11 4.79 4.17
CA GLN A 148 9.40 5.33 4.61
C GLN A 148 9.98 6.34 3.61
N ASP A 149 9.28 6.58 2.50
CA ASP A 149 9.79 7.35 1.35
C ASP A 149 11.22 6.94 0.95
N ARG A 150 11.47 5.62 0.93
CA ARG A 150 12.80 5.04 0.77
C ARG A 150 12.83 4.05 -0.37
N SER A 151 13.87 4.09 -1.19
CA SER A 151 14.12 3.10 -2.24
C SER A 151 15.51 2.48 -2.15
N ILE A 152 15.61 1.19 -2.47
CA ILE A 152 16.86 0.44 -2.59
C ILE A 152 16.93 -0.14 -4.00
N VAL A 153 18.06 0.05 -4.68
CA VAL A 153 18.30 -0.48 -6.02
C VAL A 153 19.52 -1.39 -5.99
N GLN A 154 19.37 -2.59 -6.53
CA GLN A 154 20.41 -3.61 -6.55
C GLN A 154 20.72 -4.02 -7.99
N GLY A 155 22.02 -4.11 -8.27
CA GLY A 155 22.50 -4.72 -9.51
C GLY A 155 22.40 -6.24 -9.43
N GLY A 156 22.26 -6.88 -10.59
CA GLY A 156 22.30 -8.33 -10.73
C GLY A 156 23.72 -8.84 -10.94
N LYS A 157 23.85 -10.12 -11.29
CA LYS A 157 25.15 -10.74 -11.61
C LYS A 157 25.82 -10.12 -12.83
N GLN A 158 25.04 -9.63 -13.80
CA GLN A 158 25.52 -9.09 -15.07
C GLN A 158 25.22 -7.60 -15.26
N GLU A 159 24.31 -7.02 -14.48
CA GLU A 159 23.90 -5.62 -14.63
C GLU A 159 24.19 -4.82 -13.36
N ARG A 160 24.88 -3.69 -13.51
CA ARG A 160 25.10 -2.74 -12.42
C ARG A 160 23.91 -1.80 -12.30
N VAL A 161 23.75 -1.21 -11.12
CA VAL A 161 22.84 -0.08 -10.92
C VAL A 161 23.29 1.08 -11.81
N LYS A 162 22.34 1.70 -12.52
CA LYS A 162 22.53 2.93 -13.29
C LYS A 162 21.45 3.93 -12.91
N ALA A 163 21.87 5.15 -12.61
CA ALA A 163 20.99 6.28 -12.37
C ALA A 163 21.44 7.47 -13.21
N VAL A 164 20.48 8.21 -13.77
CA VAL A 164 20.71 9.46 -14.49
C VAL A 164 19.82 10.50 -13.84
N PHE A 165 20.43 11.57 -13.35
CA PHE A 165 19.74 12.70 -12.74
C PHE A 165 19.98 13.94 -13.58
N TYR A 166 18.91 14.63 -13.93
CA TYR A 166 18.98 15.91 -14.63
C TYR A 166 18.82 17.03 -13.61
N ALA A 167 19.79 17.95 -13.59
CA ALA A 167 19.65 19.16 -12.79
C ALA A 167 18.51 20.00 -13.37
N LYS A 168 17.53 20.36 -12.55
CA LYS A 168 16.58 21.41 -12.93
C LYS A 168 17.37 22.71 -12.95
N ASP A 169 17.72 23.20 -14.13
CA ASP A 169 18.30 24.53 -14.27
C ASP A 169 17.37 25.53 -13.58
N ALA A 170 17.87 26.19 -12.53
CA ALA A 170 17.20 27.32 -11.93
C ALA A 170 16.89 28.31 -13.05
N GLU A 171 15.62 28.67 -13.22
CA GLU A 171 15.13 29.51 -14.31
C GLU A 171 16.11 30.64 -14.65
N LYS A 172 16.87 30.45 -15.73
CA LYS A 172 17.55 31.56 -16.41
C LYS A 172 16.61 32.01 -17.50
N GLY A 173 16.06 33.20 -17.28
CA GLY A 173 15.21 33.89 -18.23
C GLY A 173 15.90 34.06 -19.59
N ASN A 174 15.02 33.99 -20.60
CA ASN A 174 15.14 34.52 -21.95
C ASN A 174 15.78 33.62 -23.02
N GLY A 175 14.94 33.18 -23.96
CA GLY A 175 15.34 32.82 -25.33
C GLY A 175 14.92 31.42 -25.79
N GLU A 176 13.81 31.35 -26.52
CA GLU A 176 13.38 30.24 -27.39
C GLU A 176 13.12 28.88 -26.72
N ALA A 177 11.88 28.67 -26.27
CA ALA A 177 11.40 27.38 -25.81
C ALA A 177 11.33 26.38 -26.98
N ALA A 178 12.26 25.42 -27.02
CA ALA A 178 11.97 24.11 -27.61
C ALA A 178 10.67 23.59 -26.99
N PRO A 179 9.77 22.94 -27.75
CA PRO A 179 8.45 22.61 -27.24
C PRO A 179 8.62 21.69 -26.04
N ARG A 180 8.44 22.26 -24.84
CA ARG A 180 8.16 21.51 -23.62
C ARG A 180 7.00 20.63 -24.02
N ARG A 181 7.20 19.30 -24.02
CA ARG A 181 6.05 18.40 -24.07
C ARG A 181 5.17 18.85 -22.92
N THR A 182 4.06 19.48 -23.29
CA THR A 182 3.11 20.01 -22.33
C THR A 182 2.78 18.87 -21.40
N ALA A 183 2.71 19.17 -20.11
CA ALA A 183 2.20 18.31 -19.05
C ALA A 183 0.69 18.03 -19.24
N GLU A 184 0.26 17.86 -20.48
CA GLU A 184 -1.01 17.26 -20.84
C GLU A 184 -0.73 15.77 -21.02
N SER A 185 -1.57 14.94 -20.41
CA SER A 185 -1.64 13.52 -20.74
C SER A 185 -0.48 12.67 -20.20
N CYS A 186 -0.45 12.50 -18.88
CA CYS A 186 -0.45 11.12 -18.37
C CYS A 186 -1.84 10.51 -18.67
N LYS A 187 -2.21 10.39 -19.96
CA LYS A 187 -3.37 9.60 -20.37
C LYS A 187 -2.96 8.15 -20.16
N ASN A 188 -3.61 7.53 -19.19
CA ASN A 188 -3.82 6.10 -19.20
C ASN A 188 -4.80 5.74 -20.33
#